data_AF-A0A1F7GFS1-F1
#
_entry.id   AF-A0A1F7GFS1-F1
#
_cell.length_a   1.000
_cell.length_b   1.000
_cell.length_c   1.000
_cell.angle_alpha   90.00
_cell.angle_beta   90.00
_cell.angle_gamma   90.00
#
_symmetry.space_group_name_H-M   'P 1'
#
loop_
_entity.id
_entity.type
_entity.pdbx_description
1 polymer ?
#
loop_
_entity_poly.entity_id
_entity_poly.type
_entity_poly.pdbx_seq_one_letter_code
_entity_poly.pdbx_strand_id
1 'polypeptide(L)'
;MFCNKCGKQIEEDSIFCQFCGNKIADGTPERQSEKASKTKNVSSQPANKSKSDLLWDKFAEVYDAKDSEREKFNELSSEYIWELIERLYTNAFETFIQEKKKELNTQPYKAIEAMKNLYLYSVLGGYRLWIAEALLNEKPLGKFKSFDIDKFVAEWKTYDFQKAMKDISEVMSTCMSMYLEHRISDFIENSPSIKEIPNSIVEELRSSITFQIINGYLAGELESRFRK
;
A
#
# COMPACT_ATOMS: atom_id res chain seq x y z
N MET A 1 26.88 13.82 -2.99
CA MET A 1 26.37 13.30 -4.28
C MET A 1 24.86 13.04 -4.22
N PHE A 2 24.17 12.70 -5.31
CA PHE A 2 22.73 12.35 -5.30
C PHE A 2 22.53 10.88 -5.64
N CYS A 3 21.60 10.20 -4.96
CA CYS A 3 21.26 8.83 -5.27
C CYS A 3 20.61 8.73 -6.65
N ASN A 4 21.17 7.91 -7.55
CA ASN A 4 20.64 7.66 -8.89
C ASN A 4 19.28 6.94 -8.92
N LYS A 5 18.82 6.38 -7.79
CA LYS A 5 17.52 5.71 -7.68
C LYS A 5 16.42 6.59 -7.10
N CYS A 6 16.70 7.30 -6.00
CA CYS A 6 15.68 8.08 -5.29
C CYS A 6 15.87 9.60 -5.36
N GLY A 7 16.96 10.09 -5.95
CA GLY A 7 17.24 11.51 -6.10
C GLY A 7 17.58 12.26 -4.82
N LYS A 8 17.58 11.61 -3.64
CA LYS A 8 17.97 12.25 -2.36
C LYS A 8 19.49 12.46 -2.30
N GLN A 9 19.89 13.57 -1.67
CA GLN A 9 21.30 13.89 -1.43
C GLN A 9 21.90 12.92 -0.41
N ILE A 10 23.09 12.39 -0.70
CA ILE A 10 23.82 11.44 0.13
C ILE A 10 25.30 11.87 0.26
N GLU A 11 25.95 11.39 1.31
CA GLU A 11 27.38 11.60 1.52
C GLU A 11 28.19 11.03 0.35
N GLU A 12 29.28 11.69 -0.02
CA GLU A 12 30.08 11.35 -1.21
C GLU A 12 30.76 9.98 -1.10
N ASP A 13 31.00 9.50 0.11
CA ASP A 13 31.59 8.17 0.39
C ASP A 13 30.53 7.09 0.69
N SER A 14 29.24 7.39 0.50
CA SER A 14 28.16 6.44 0.78
C SER A 14 28.10 5.30 -0.24
N ILE A 15 28.48 4.09 0.20
CA ILE A 15 28.36 2.85 -0.60
C ILE A 15 26.88 2.50 -0.87
N PHE A 16 25.99 2.87 0.05
CA PHE A 16 24.55 2.66 -0.06
C PHE A 16 23.80 3.94 0.28
N CYS A 17 22.69 4.18 -0.43
CA CYS A 17 21.78 5.26 -0.08
C CYS A 17 21.06 4.92 1.23
N GLN A 18 21.28 5.72 2.28
CA GLN A 18 20.61 5.57 3.58
C GLN A 18 19.08 5.71 3.51
N PHE A 19 18.53 6.25 2.42
CA PHE A 19 17.09 6.49 2.28
C PHE A 19 16.35 5.40 1.51
N CYS A 20 16.99 4.72 0.56
CA CYS A 20 16.31 3.73 -0.30
C CYS A 20 17.07 2.40 -0.44
N GLY A 21 18.22 2.26 0.22
CA GLY A 21 19.06 1.06 0.19
C GLY A 21 19.77 0.80 -1.14
N ASN A 22 19.65 1.69 -2.14
CA ASN A 22 20.31 1.49 -3.42
C ASN A 22 21.83 1.55 -3.28
N LYS A 23 22.53 0.58 -3.87
CA LYS A 23 24.00 0.60 -3.95
C LYS A 23 24.43 1.67 -4.95
N ILE A 24 25.36 2.52 -4.52
CA ILE A 24 25.91 3.60 -5.33
C ILE A 24 27.20 3.07 -5.95
N ALA A 25 27.20 2.90 -7.28
CA ALA A 25 28.30 2.29 -7.99
C ALA A 25 29.48 3.28 -8.13
N ASP A 26 30.59 2.88 -7.51
CA ASP A 26 32.01 3.22 -7.66
C ASP A 26 32.52 4.65 -7.44
N GLY A 27 33.50 4.70 -6.52
CA GLY A 27 34.40 5.82 -6.26
C GLY A 27 35.42 5.52 -5.16
N THR A 28 36.14 4.39 -5.23
CA THR A 28 37.36 4.22 -4.40
C THR A 28 38.54 4.96 -5.03
N PRO A 29 39.33 5.74 -4.25
CA PRO A 29 40.76 5.86 -4.48
C PRO A 29 41.47 4.66 -3.86
N GLU A 30 42.44 4.13 -4.60
CA GLU A 30 43.27 2.98 -4.27
C GLU A 30 44.03 3.13 -2.93
N ARG A 31 44.08 2.04 -2.16
CA ARG A 31 45.34 1.65 -1.51
C ARG A 31 45.44 0.14 -1.33
N GLN A 32 46.45 -0.41 -1.99
CA GLN A 32 46.86 -1.81 -2.01
C GLN A 32 47.15 -2.34 -0.60
N SER A 33 46.70 -3.57 -0.32
CA SER A 33 47.60 -4.62 0.16
C SER A 33 46.96 -6.00 -0.01
N GLU A 34 47.72 -6.87 -0.66
CA GLU A 34 47.41 -8.25 -0.98
C GLU A 34 47.32 -9.11 0.29
N LYS A 35 46.37 -10.05 0.32
CA LYS A 35 46.70 -11.48 0.45
C LYS A 35 45.49 -12.37 0.22
N ALA A 36 45.74 -13.36 -0.63
CA ALA A 36 44.86 -14.43 -1.06
C ALA A 36 44.20 -15.20 0.10
N SER A 37 42.95 -15.62 -0.09
CA SER A 37 42.60 -17.04 -0.11
C SER A 37 41.11 -17.29 -0.29
N LYS A 38 40.83 -18.21 -1.23
CA LYS A 38 39.65 -19.08 -1.34
C LYS A 38 38.37 -18.46 -1.89
N THR A 39 38.32 -18.53 -3.21
CA THR A 39 37.17 -18.93 -4.04
C THR A 39 36.09 -19.64 -3.24
N LYS A 40 35.01 -18.92 -2.94
CA LYS A 40 33.67 -19.49 -2.86
C LYS A 40 32.88 -18.88 -4.01
N ASN A 41 32.62 -19.70 -5.02
CA ASN A 41 31.54 -19.48 -5.96
C ASN A 41 30.25 -19.32 -5.14
N VAL A 42 29.85 -18.06 -4.90
CA VAL A 42 28.46 -17.78 -4.58
C VAL A 42 27.84 -17.39 -5.92
N SER A 43 27.38 -18.42 -6.62
CA SER A 43 26.25 -18.30 -7.52
C SER A 43 25.19 -17.49 -6.77
N SER A 44 24.93 -16.26 -7.21
CA SER A 44 23.89 -15.39 -6.69
C SER A 44 22.52 -15.98 -7.02
N GLN A 45 22.10 -16.96 -6.24
CA GLN A 45 20.69 -17.23 -5.98
C GLN A 45 20.17 -16.21 -4.96
N PRO A 46 18.94 -15.72 -5.10
CA PRO A 46 18.43 -14.64 -4.26
C PRO A 46 18.32 -15.11 -2.81
N ALA A 47 18.65 -14.21 -1.89
CA ALA A 47 18.51 -14.38 -0.45
C ALA A 47 17.10 -14.87 -0.08
N ASN A 48 17.01 -15.69 0.96
CA ASN A 48 15.78 -16.25 1.51
C ASN A 48 14.84 -15.12 1.98
N LYS A 49 14.01 -14.58 1.09
CA LYS A 49 13.06 -13.49 1.37
C LYS A 49 12.04 -13.96 2.41
N SER A 50 11.67 -13.09 3.35
CA SER A 50 10.60 -13.41 4.29
C SER A 50 9.25 -13.49 3.57
N LYS A 51 8.24 -14.11 4.20
CA LYS A 51 6.88 -14.14 3.63
C LYS A 51 6.31 -12.73 3.42
N SER A 52 6.62 -11.80 4.33
CA SER A 52 6.20 -10.40 4.22
C SER A 52 6.90 -9.69 3.08
N ASP A 53 8.19 -9.98 2.81
CA ASP A 53 8.90 -9.42 1.65
C ASP A 53 8.30 -9.92 0.33
N LEU A 54 7.98 -11.22 0.25
CA LEU A 54 7.34 -11.79 -0.93
C LEU A 54 5.96 -11.17 -1.18
N LEU A 55 5.15 -11.00 -0.12
CA LEU A 55 3.86 -10.33 -0.21
C LEU A 55 4.01 -8.87 -0.61
N TRP A 56 4.98 -8.15 -0.05
CA TRP A 56 5.24 -6.77 -0.39
C TRP A 56 5.67 -6.59 -1.84
N ASP A 57 6.59 -7.43 -2.32
CA ASP A 57 7.02 -7.43 -3.73
C ASP A 57 5.84 -7.65 -4.67
N LYS A 58 4.97 -8.63 -4.35
CA LYS A 58 3.77 -8.88 -5.15
C LYS A 58 2.80 -7.71 -5.09
N PHE A 59 2.62 -7.11 -3.92
CA PHE A 59 1.79 -5.92 -3.76
C PHE A 59 2.30 -4.77 -4.62
N ALA A 60 3.61 -4.48 -4.61
CA ALA A 60 4.21 -3.46 -5.45
C ALA A 60 3.99 -3.75 -6.94
N GLU A 61 4.18 -5.00 -7.38
CA GLU A 61 3.89 -5.44 -8.76
C GLU A 61 2.44 -5.12 -9.16
N VAL A 62 1.47 -5.46 -8.32
CA VAL A 62 0.04 -5.23 -8.61
C VAL A 62 -0.33 -3.74 -8.53
N TYR A 63 0.16 -3.03 -7.53
CA TYR A 63 -0.20 -1.64 -7.24
C TYR A 63 0.42 -0.65 -8.23
N ASP A 64 1.70 -0.85 -8.58
CA ASP A 64 2.45 0.04 -9.47
C ASP A 64 2.29 -0.30 -10.95
N ALA A 65 1.56 -1.38 -11.27
CA ALA A 65 1.26 -1.79 -12.64
C ALA A 65 0.72 -0.63 -13.48
N LYS A 66 1.15 -0.55 -14.75
CA LYS A 66 0.75 0.49 -15.70
C LYS A 66 0.16 -0.13 -16.96
N ASP A 67 -0.63 0.66 -17.69
CA ASP A 67 -1.14 0.34 -19.01
C ASP A 67 -1.74 -1.09 -19.07
N SER A 68 -1.29 -1.91 -20.02
CA SER A 68 -1.76 -3.28 -20.21
C SER A 68 -1.56 -4.20 -19.00
N GLU A 69 -0.57 -3.96 -18.13
CA GLU A 69 -0.39 -4.75 -16.91
C GLU A 69 -1.44 -4.40 -15.86
N ARG A 70 -1.78 -3.12 -15.75
CA ARG A 70 -2.87 -2.66 -14.88
C ARG A 70 -4.20 -3.25 -15.33
N GLU A 71 -4.45 -3.30 -16.63
CA GLU A 71 -5.66 -3.90 -17.20
C GLU A 71 -5.79 -5.38 -16.80
N LYS A 72 -4.71 -6.17 -16.90
CA LYS A 72 -4.71 -7.58 -16.44
C LYS A 72 -5.12 -7.74 -14.99
N PHE A 73 -4.64 -6.88 -14.09
CA PHE A 73 -5.04 -6.94 -12.68
C PHE A 73 -6.46 -6.41 -12.45
N ASN A 74 -6.92 -5.46 -13.26
CA ASN A 74 -8.30 -4.97 -13.20
C ASN A 74 -9.30 -6.04 -13.65
N GLU A 75 -8.95 -6.85 -14.66
CA GLU A 75 -9.77 -7.98 -15.13
C GLU A 75 -9.96 -9.06 -14.07
N LEU A 76 -9.11 -9.11 -13.04
CA LEU A 76 -9.31 -9.98 -11.89
C LEU A 76 -10.46 -9.51 -11.01
N SER A 77 -10.94 -8.27 -11.16
CA SER A 77 -11.93 -7.66 -10.27
C SER A 77 -13.32 -7.69 -10.91
N SER A 78 -14.37 -7.59 -10.09
CA SER A 78 -15.74 -7.40 -10.61
C SER A 78 -15.87 -6.01 -11.23
N GLU A 79 -16.81 -5.85 -12.16
CA GLU A 79 -17.11 -4.54 -12.75
C GLU A 79 -17.61 -3.51 -11.72
N TYR A 80 -18.15 -3.98 -10.59
CA TYR A 80 -18.71 -3.16 -9.52
C TYR A 80 -17.70 -2.75 -8.44
N ILE A 81 -16.49 -3.33 -8.43
CA ILE A 81 -15.54 -3.06 -7.34
C ILE A 81 -15.18 -1.58 -7.26
N TRP A 82 -15.11 -0.89 -8.40
CA TRP A 82 -14.69 0.50 -8.46
C TRP A 82 -15.73 1.41 -7.81
N GLU A 83 -17.01 1.14 -8.05
CA GLU A 83 -18.11 1.83 -7.37
C GLU A 83 -18.07 1.56 -5.86
N LEU A 84 -17.80 0.32 -5.45
CA LEU A 84 -17.67 -0.02 -4.03
C LEU A 84 -16.51 0.72 -3.37
N ILE A 85 -15.33 0.70 -3.97
CA ILE A 85 -14.14 1.42 -3.48
C ILE A 85 -14.47 2.91 -3.36
N GLU A 86 -15.14 3.48 -4.36
CA GLU A 86 -15.57 4.89 -4.35
C GLU A 86 -16.48 5.21 -3.17
N ARG A 87 -17.48 4.38 -2.93
CA ARG A 87 -18.42 4.54 -1.81
C ARG A 87 -17.71 4.40 -0.47
N LEU A 88 -16.82 3.43 -0.32
CA LEU A 88 -16.08 3.22 0.92
C LEU A 88 -15.24 4.44 1.29
N TYR A 89 -14.38 4.91 0.36
CA TYR A 89 -13.49 6.01 0.69
C TYR A 89 -14.26 7.34 0.81
N THR A 90 -15.28 7.57 -0.01
CA THR A 90 -16.04 8.82 0.01
C THR A 90 -16.83 8.96 1.31
N ASN A 91 -17.56 7.91 1.72
CA ASN A 91 -18.34 7.94 2.96
C ASN A 91 -17.44 8.13 4.19
N ALA A 92 -16.29 7.43 4.22
CA ALA A 92 -15.35 7.54 5.33
C ALA A 92 -14.70 8.93 5.39
N PHE A 93 -14.29 9.47 4.24
CA PHE A 93 -13.72 10.81 4.15
C PHE A 93 -14.74 11.89 4.55
N GLU A 94 -15.97 11.83 4.05
CA GLU A 94 -17.01 12.79 4.39
C GLU A 94 -17.33 12.78 5.88
N THR A 95 -17.44 11.59 6.48
CA THR A 95 -17.63 11.43 7.92
C THR A 95 -16.49 12.10 8.69
N PHE A 96 -15.24 11.81 8.33
CA PHE A 96 -14.07 12.39 8.98
C PHE A 96 -14.02 13.92 8.87
N ILE A 97 -14.29 14.47 7.67
CA ILE A 97 -14.35 15.93 7.47
C ILE A 97 -15.44 16.56 8.32
N GLN A 98 -16.62 15.94 8.44
CA GLN A 98 -17.69 16.50 9.27
C GLN A 98 -17.35 16.46 10.76
N GLU A 99 -16.76 15.37 11.24
CA GLU A 99 -16.33 15.24 12.64
C GLU A 99 -15.23 16.26 13.01
N LYS A 100 -14.35 16.57 12.06
CA LYS A 100 -13.21 17.50 12.23
C LYS A 100 -13.43 18.85 11.54
N LYS A 101 -14.69 19.21 11.33
CA LYS A 101 -15.07 20.39 10.54
C LYS A 101 -14.46 21.69 11.05
N LYS A 102 -14.33 21.85 12.37
CA LYS A 102 -13.80 23.09 12.97
C LYS A 102 -12.32 23.28 12.63
N GLU A 103 -11.55 22.21 12.69
CA GLU A 103 -10.12 22.17 12.44
C GLU A 103 -9.79 22.15 10.95
N LEU A 104 -10.62 21.50 10.13
CA LEU A 104 -10.38 21.31 8.71
C LEU A 104 -10.92 22.41 7.83
N ASN A 105 -11.96 23.16 8.25
CA ASN A 105 -12.46 24.30 7.48
C ASN A 105 -11.46 25.45 7.35
N THR A 106 -10.44 25.50 8.20
CA THR A 106 -9.37 26.51 8.11
C THR A 106 -8.26 26.11 7.15
N GLN A 107 -8.28 24.88 6.63
CA GLN A 107 -7.21 24.34 5.81
C GLN A 107 -7.40 24.68 4.33
N PRO A 108 -6.31 24.78 3.53
CA PRO A 108 -6.42 25.00 2.10
C PRO A 108 -7.17 23.86 1.39
N TYR A 109 -7.91 24.18 0.32
CA TYR A 109 -8.61 23.16 -0.50
C TYR A 109 -7.68 22.02 -0.93
N LYS A 110 -6.43 22.33 -1.31
CA LYS A 110 -5.43 21.32 -1.69
C LYS A 110 -5.10 20.34 -0.57
N ALA A 111 -5.14 20.77 0.69
CA ALA A 111 -4.95 19.86 1.84
C ALA A 111 -6.13 18.89 1.96
N ILE A 112 -7.35 19.40 1.81
CA ILE A 112 -8.58 18.60 1.83
C ILE A 112 -8.61 17.60 0.68
N GLU A 113 -8.20 18.01 -0.52
CA GLU A 113 -8.06 17.15 -1.69
C GLU A 113 -7.00 16.07 -1.50
N ALA A 114 -5.83 16.42 -0.94
CA ALA A 114 -4.79 15.46 -0.59
C ALA A 114 -5.28 14.43 0.44
N MET A 115 -6.09 14.85 1.43
CA MET A 115 -6.72 13.94 2.39
C MET A 115 -7.71 13.01 1.70
N LYS A 116 -8.57 13.52 0.81
CA LYS A 116 -9.50 12.68 0.04
C LYS A 116 -8.76 11.62 -0.78
N ASN A 117 -7.67 12.01 -1.44
CA ASN A 117 -6.82 11.10 -2.19
C ASN A 117 -6.15 10.07 -1.28
N LEU A 118 -5.74 10.46 -0.07
CA LEU A 118 -5.22 9.52 0.93
C LEU A 118 -6.27 8.42 1.23
N TYR A 119 -7.53 8.79 1.49
CA TYR A 119 -8.62 7.81 1.68
C TYR A 119 -8.80 6.88 0.47
N LEU A 120 -8.89 7.45 -0.74
CA LEU A 120 -9.03 6.67 -1.99
C LEU A 120 -7.92 5.64 -2.13
N TYR A 121 -6.67 6.09 -2.06
CA TYR A 121 -5.53 5.21 -2.29
C TYR A 121 -5.38 4.19 -1.15
N SER A 122 -5.78 4.52 0.08
CA SER A 122 -5.77 3.57 1.18
C SER A 122 -6.76 2.42 0.99
N VAL A 123 -8.01 2.70 0.59
CA VAL A 123 -8.98 1.64 0.25
C VAL A 123 -8.49 0.83 -0.95
N LEU A 124 -8.04 1.49 -2.02
CA LEU A 124 -7.50 0.83 -3.21
C LEU A 124 -6.31 -0.06 -2.88
N GLY A 125 -5.36 0.43 -2.07
CA GLY A 125 -4.18 -0.31 -1.66
C GLY A 125 -4.52 -1.55 -0.82
N GLY A 126 -5.49 -1.44 0.09
CA GLY A 126 -6.05 -2.59 0.79
C GLY A 126 -6.58 -3.66 -0.16
N TYR A 127 -7.36 -3.25 -1.17
CA TYR A 127 -7.89 -4.16 -2.17
C TYR A 127 -6.77 -4.80 -3.04
N ARG A 128 -5.73 -4.03 -3.36
CA ARG A 128 -4.56 -4.52 -4.10
C ARG A 128 -3.70 -5.49 -3.28
N LEU A 129 -3.60 -5.29 -1.95
CA LEU A 129 -2.98 -6.25 -1.03
C LEU A 129 -3.72 -7.58 -1.06
N TRP A 130 -5.05 -7.55 -1.10
CA TRP A 130 -5.87 -8.76 -1.25
C TRP A 130 -5.56 -9.49 -2.57
N ILE A 131 -5.53 -8.78 -3.71
CA ILE A 131 -5.16 -9.36 -5.01
C ILE A 131 -3.77 -10.00 -4.94
N ALA A 132 -2.79 -9.29 -4.35
CA ALA A 132 -1.42 -9.77 -4.23
C ALA A 132 -1.33 -11.07 -3.42
N GLU A 133 -2.01 -11.13 -2.26
CA GLU A 133 -2.10 -12.33 -1.44
C GLU A 133 -2.80 -13.47 -2.16
N ALA A 134 -3.88 -13.20 -2.88
CA ALA A 134 -4.60 -14.20 -3.66
C ALA A 134 -3.74 -14.79 -4.77
N LEU A 135 -2.99 -13.96 -5.51
CA LEU A 135 -2.07 -14.41 -6.54
C LEU A 135 -0.90 -15.23 -5.98
N LEU A 136 -0.32 -14.82 -4.84
CA LEU A 136 0.77 -15.58 -4.20
C LEU A 136 0.34 -16.94 -3.69
N ASN A 137 -0.90 -17.02 -3.21
CA ASN A 137 -1.48 -18.28 -2.73
C ASN A 137 -2.13 -19.10 -3.84
N GLU A 138 -1.93 -18.72 -5.11
CA GLU A 138 -2.51 -19.39 -6.28
C GLU A 138 -4.05 -19.54 -6.19
N LYS A 139 -4.73 -18.63 -5.48
CA LYS A 139 -6.19 -18.62 -5.40
C LYS A 139 -6.77 -18.42 -6.81
N PRO A 140 -7.79 -19.19 -7.22
CA PRO A 140 -8.41 -19.03 -8.52
C PRO A 140 -9.20 -17.71 -8.57
N LEU A 141 -8.59 -16.66 -9.13
CA LEU A 141 -9.24 -15.36 -9.36
C LEU A 141 -10.07 -15.34 -10.66
N GLY A 142 -10.57 -16.50 -11.09
CA GLY A 142 -11.28 -16.69 -12.35
C GLY A 142 -12.66 -16.02 -12.43
N LYS A 143 -13.38 -16.30 -13.53
CA LYS A 143 -14.66 -15.65 -13.91
C LYS A 143 -15.69 -15.67 -12.78
N PHE A 144 -16.28 -14.50 -12.51
CA PHE A 144 -17.47 -14.37 -11.68
C PHE A 144 -18.64 -15.19 -12.25
N LYS A 145 -19.39 -15.89 -11.40
CA LYS A 145 -20.58 -16.65 -11.84
C LYS A 145 -21.74 -15.72 -12.19
N SER A 146 -21.96 -14.76 -11.30
CA SER A 146 -22.95 -13.70 -11.34
C SER A 146 -22.59 -12.78 -10.18
N PHE A 147 -22.36 -11.49 -10.45
CA PHE A 147 -22.21 -10.50 -9.40
C PHE A 147 -23.53 -9.76 -9.25
N ASP A 148 -24.03 -9.69 -8.02
CA ASP A 148 -25.24 -8.96 -7.66
C ASP A 148 -24.86 -7.97 -6.57
N ILE A 149 -24.92 -6.68 -6.90
CA ILE A 149 -24.51 -5.60 -6.00
C ILE A 149 -25.41 -5.50 -4.77
N ASP A 150 -26.71 -5.78 -4.90
CA ASP A 150 -27.64 -5.74 -3.77
C ASP A 150 -27.35 -6.88 -2.80
N LYS A 151 -27.04 -8.07 -3.34
CA LYS A 151 -26.58 -9.20 -2.54
C LYS A 151 -25.24 -8.91 -1.87
N PHE A 152 -24.28 -8.32 -2.58
CA PHE A 152 -23.00 -7.92 -2.01
C PHE A 152 -23.19 -6.94 -0.85
N VAL A 153 -24.00 -5.89 -1.05
CA VAL A 153 -24.30 -4.89 -0.01
C VAL A 153 -25.01 -5.51 1.18
N ALA A 154 -25.92 -6.48 0.97
CA ALA A 154 -26.55 -7.22 2.05
C ALA A 154 -25.52 -8.04 2.86
N GLU A 155 -24.62 -8.77 2.17
CA GLU A 155 -23.54 -9.49 2.83
C GLU A 155 -22.60 -8.55 3.59
N TRP A 156 -22.22 -7.42 3.00
CA TRP A 156 -21.37 -6.40 3.61
C TRP A 156 -21.95 -5.88 4.93
N LYS A 157 -23.26 -5.59 4.98
CA LYS A 157 -23.94 -5.09 6.19
C LYS A 157 -23.94 -6.09 7.34
N THR A 158 -24.00 -7.38 7.02
CA THR A 158 -24.01 -8.47 8.02
C THR A 158 -22.63 -9.09 8.23
N TYR A 159 -21.61 -8.58 7.54
CA TYR A 159 -20.27 -9.14 7.57
C TYR A 159 -19.67 -8.95 8.96
N ASP A 160 -19.15 -10.03 9.54
CA ASP A 160 -18.50 -10.00 10.85
C ASP A 160 -17.09 -9.41 10.72
N PHE A 161 -17.01 -8.09 10.61
CA PHE A 161 -15.75 -7.35 10.50
C PHE A 161 -14.82 -7.60 11.68
N GLN A 162 -15.37 -7.77 12.88
CA GLN A 162 -14.56 -8.01 14.07
C GLN A 162 -13.87 -9.36 14.01
N LYS A 163 -14.58 -10.41 13.57
CA LYS A 163 -13.97 -11.71 13.33
C LYS A 163 -12.99 -11.64 12.17
N ALA A 164 -13.37 -11.05 11.04
CA ALA A 164 -12.52 -10.98 9.86
C ALA A 164 -11.19 -10.25 10.14
N MET A 165 -11.21 -9.18 10.94
CA MET A 165 -9.98 -8.48 11.38
C MET A 165 -9.07 -9.37 12.24
N LYS A 166 -9.63 -10.27 13.06
CA LYS A 166 -8.84 -11.23 13.86
C LYS A 166 -8.23 -12.34 13.02
N ASP A 167 -8.84 -12.64 11.88
CA ASP A 167 -8.39 -13.67 10.95
C ASP A 167 -7.30 -13.14 9.98
N ILE A 168 -7.01 -11.83 10.00
CA ILE A 168 -5.90 -11.24 9.23
C ILE A 168 -4.57 -11.81 9.73
N SER A 169 -3.78 -12.38 8.82
CA SER A 169 -2.49 -12.98 9.16
C SER A 169 -1.46 -11.93 9.62
N GLU A 170 -0.49 -12.34 10.44
CA GLU A 170 0.61 -11.46 10.87
C GLU A 170 1.42 -10.91 9.68
N VAL A 171 1.60 -11.73 8.64
CA VAL A 171 2.26 -11.34 7.38
C VAL A 171 1.48 -10.21 6.70
N MET A 172 0.16 -10.37 6.55
CA MET A 172 -0.70 -9.34 5.96
C MET A 172 -0.73 -8.08 6.81
N SER A 173 -0.87 -8.20 8.14
CA SER A 173 -0.85 -7.07 9.06
C SER A 173 0.47 -6.28 8.97
N THR A 174 1.60 -6.97 8.79
CA THR A 174 2.90 -6.34 8.57
C THR A 174 2.90 -5.51 7.29
N CYS A 175 2.45 -6.10 6.17
CA CYS A 175 2.37 -5.39 4.89
C CYS A 175 1.39 -4.21 4.91
N MET A 176 0.24 -4.35 5.57
CA MET A 176 -0.71 -3.23 5.77
C MET A 176 -0.07 -2.08 6.56
N SER A 177 0.74 -2.41 7.58
CA SER A 177 1.45 -1.40 8.39
C SER A 177 2.52 -0.70 7.56
N MET A 178 3.32 -1.45 6.78
CA MET A 178 4.29 -0.87 5.84
C MET A 178 3.62 0.06 4.83
N TYR A 179 2.45 -0.34 4.31
CA TYR A 179 1.69 0.48 3.38
C TYR A 179 1.15 1.75 4.05
N LEU A 180 0.59 1.65 5.25
CA LEU A 180 0.16 2.79 6.05
C LEU A 180 1.30 3.80 6.23
N GLU A 181 2.49 3.35 6.66
CA GLU A 181 3.65 4.23 6.84
C GLU A 181 4.00 4.97 5.56
N HIS A 182 4.06 4.25 4.43
CA HIS A 182 4.35 4.86 3.14
C HIS A 182 3.31 5.93 2.78
N ARG A 183 2.02 5.64 2.97
CA ARG A 183 0.93 6.59 2.68
C ARG A 183 0.94 7.82 3.58
N ILE A 184 1.18 7.65 4.88
CA ILE A 184 1.22 8.76 5.83
C ILE A 184 2.47 9.62 5.62
N SER A 185 3.64 9.00 5.38
CA SER A 185 4.87 9.74 5.07
C SER A 185 4.72 10.54 3.78
N ASP A 186 4.20 9.92 2.72
CA ASP A 186 3.98 10.59 1.44
C ASP A 186 2.97 11.73 1.56
N PHE A 187 1.90 11.53 2.34
CA PHE A 187 0.93 12.58 2.62
C PHE A 187 1.64 13.77 3.26
N ILE A 188 2.33 13.57 4.38
CA ILE A 188 3.02 14.63 5.14
C ILE A 188 4.14 15.31 4.32
N GLU A 189 4.92 14.55 3.55
CA GLU A 189 6.05 15.07 2.78
C GLU A 189 5.61 15.84 1.52
N ASN A 190 4.61 15.35 0.80
CA ASN A 190 4.25 15.86 -0.54
C ASN A 190 3.12 16.88 -0.55
N SER A 191 2.51 17.19 0.60
CA SER A 191 1.50 18.25 0.69
C SER A 191 1.96 19.32 1.69
N PRO A 192 2.61 20.40 1.20
CA PRO A 192 3.12 21.50 2.03
C PRO A 192 2.06 22.11 2.95
N SER A 193 0.79 22.04 2.52
CA SER A 193 -0.38 22.54 3.25
C SER A 193 -0.76 21.70 4.46
N ILE A 194 -0.20 20.50 4.65
CA ILE A 194 -0.44 19.67 5.85
C ILE A 194 0.32 20.17 7.06
N LYS A 195 1.40 20.95 6.88
CA LYS A 195 2.18 21.50 8.01
C LYS A 195 1.34 22.35 8.96
N GLU A 196 0.15 22.77 8.53
CA GLU A 196 -0.82 23.57 9.29
C GLU A 196 -1.92 22.72 9.96
N ILE A 197 -1.95 21.40 9.73
CA ILE A 197 -2.89 20.48 10.37
C ILE A 197 -2.36 20.09 11.77
N PRO A 198 -3.19 20.16 12.83
CA PRO A 198 -2.78 19.75 14.17
C PRO A 198 -2.36 18.27 14.23
N ASN A 199 -1.29 17.95 14.97
CA ASN A 199 -0.84 16.56 15.16
C ASN A 199 -1.95 15.62 15.65
N SER A 200 -2.86 16.09 16.51
CA SER A 200 -4.00 15.28 16.96
C SER A 200 -4.88 14.81 15.79
N ILE A 201 -5.10 15.68 14.80
CA ILE A 201 -5.85 15.33 13.59
C ILE A 201 -5.08 14.35 12.72
N VAL A 202 -3.74 14.46 12.67
CA VAL A 202 -2.88 13.50 11.95
C VAL A 202 -2.95 12.11 12.58
N GLU A 203 -2.96 11.99 13.90
CA GLU A 203 -3.09 10.69 14.60
C GLU A 203 -4.48 10.06 14.41
N GLU A 204 -5.53 10.88 14.45
CA GLU A 204 -6.88 10.43 14.14
C GLU A 204 -7.02 10.01 12.68
N LEU A 205 -6.40 10.76 11.76
CA LEU A 205 -6.33 10.42 10.35
C LEU A 205 -5.60 9.08 10.16
N ARG A 206 -4.46 8.87 10.83
CA ARG A 206 -3.72 7.61 10.79
C ARG A 206 -4.61 6.43 11.17
N SER A 207 -5.35 6.55 12.27
CA SER A 207 -6.28 5.53 12.75
C SER A 207 -7.39 5.24 11.73
N SER A 208 -7.99 6.29 11.17
CA SER A 208 -9.01 6.16 10.12
C SER A 208 -8.46 5.49 8.86
N ILE A 209 -7.25 5.85 8.44
CA ILE A 209 -6.59 5.30 7.26
C ILE A 209 -6.23 3.83 7.44
N THR A 210 -5.77 3.42 8.63
CA THR A 210 -5.59 1.99 8.96
C THR A 210 -6.88 1.21 8.70
N PHE A 211 -8.01 1.74 9.15
CA PHE A 211 -9.31 1.10 8.93
C PHE A 211 -9.70 1.05 7.45
N GLN A 212 -9.35 2.07 6.66
CA GLN A 212 -9.62 2.06 5.21
C GLN A 212 -8.78 1.03 4.44
N ILE A 213 -7.51 0.84 4.82
CA ILE A 213 -6.67 -0.23 4.25
C ILE A 213 -7.31 -1.60 4.55
N ILE A 214 -7.75 -1.81 5.78
CA ILE A 214 -8.45 -3.04 6.18
C ILE A 214 -9.75 -3.22 5.39
N ASN A 215 -10.58 -2.17 5.26
CA ASN A 215 -11.83 -2.25 4.49
C ASN A 215 -11.59 -2.62 3.02
N GLY A 216 -10.55 -2.07 2.40
CA GLY A 216 -10.16 -2.43 1.04
C GLY A 216 -9.82 -3.92 0.92
N TYR A 217 -9.04 -4.45 1.86
CA TYR A 217 -8.69 -5.86 1.91
C TYR A 217 -9.92 -6.76 2.10
N LEU A 218 -10.79 -6.41 3.05
CA LEU A 218 -12.01 -7.15 3.33
C LEU A 218 -13.03 -7.09 2.20
N ALA A 219 -13.05 -5.99 1.42
CA ALA A 219 -13.84 -5.90 0.19
C ALA A 219 -13.40 -6.95 -0.83
N GLY A 220 -12.10 -7.19 -0.97
CA GLY A 220 -11.58 -8.29 -1.79
C GLY A 220 -11.98 -9.67 -1.28
N GLU A 221 -11.84 -9.90 0.03
CA GLU A 221 -12.26 -11.17 0.65
C GLU A 221 -13.76 -11.43 0.45
N LEU A 222 -14.62 -10.42 0.60
CA LEU A 222 -16.05 -10.57 0.37
C LEU A 222 -16.39 -10.75 -1.10
N GLU A 223 -15.79 -9.97 -2.00
CA GLU A 223 -15.96 -10.09 -3.45
C GLU A 223 -15.60 -11.50 -3.92
N SER A 224 -14.56 -12.09 -3.34
CA SER A 224 -14.10 -13.44 -3.69
C SER A 224 -15.18 -14.52 -3.53
N ARG A 225 -16.15 -14.32 -2.64
CA ARG A 225 -17.27 -15.26 -2.42
C ARG A 225 -18.24 -15.37 -3.59
N PHE A 226 -18.16 -14.43 -4.53
CA PHE A 226 -18.96 -14.41 -5.76
C PHE A 226 -18.24 -15.08 -6.96
N ARG A 227 -17.02 -15.59 -6.73
CA ARG A 227 -16.25 -16.36 -7.72
C ARG A 227 -16.68 -17.83 -7.72
N LYS A 228 -16.40 -18.52 -8.83
CA LYS A 228 -16.72 -19.96 -9.03
C LYS A 228 -15.70 -20.89 -8.40
#